data_AF-A0A3B8IK31-F1
#
_entry.id   AF-A0A3B8IK31-F1
#
_cell.length_a   1.000
_cell.length_b   1.000
_cell.length_c   1.000
_cell.angle_alpha   90.00
_cell.angle_beta   90.00
_cell.angle_gamma   90.00
#
_symmetry.space_group_name_H-M   'P 1'
#
loop_
_entity.id
_entity.type
_entity.pdbx_description
1 polymer ?
#
loop_
_entity_poly.entity_id
_entity_poly.type
_entity_poly.pdbx_seq_one_letter_code
_entity_poly.pdbx_strand_id
1 'polypeptide(L)'
;MEVFLYGLWMRIASWFSPKILRWLQSRKDWREKLVAGREANKPVIWVHIPSQTIQSQYSLLLQNLQQAYPKAQLLISYEEAPAELDEETEELHYLPLGTRKNVEDWMDILLPTLVVMVFPELPDRILKECKEREVPVYVVGTRLEKGDALLSLAGRRQLRKSLSLATRVFVEDQDTAQRLYNKVRLDEALCTVVGD
;
A
#
# COMPACT_ATOMS: atom_id res chain seq x y z
N MET A 1 -20.89 -0.26 -6.54
CA MET A 1 -21.89 -0.44 -5.48
C MET A 1 -21.30 -1.03 -4.20
N GLU A 2 -20.44 -2.06 -4.26
CA GLU A 2 -19.88 -2.74 -3.07
C GLU A 2 -19.10 -1.83 -2.09
N VAL A 3 -18.30 -0.86 -2.58
CA VAL A 3 -17.50 0.03 -1.71
C VAL A 3 -18.35 1.09 -1.00
N PHE A 4 -19.47 1.51 -1.58
CA PHE A 4 -20.39 2.48 -0.95
C PHE A 4 -21.18 1.82 0.18
N LEU A 5 -21.64 0.58 -0.04
CA LEU A 5 -22.21 -0.24 1.02
C LEU A 5 -21.17 -0.50 2.12
N TYR A 6 -19.93 -0.84 1.76
CA TYR A 6 -18.85 -1.01 2.73
C TYR A 6 -18.58 0.26 3.57
N GLY A 7 -18.53 1.44 2.94
CA GLY A 7 -18.39 2.72 3.65
C GLY A 7 -19.58 3.05 4.57
N LEU A 8 -20.80 2.70 4.17
CA LEU A 8 -22.00 2.88 4.98
C LEU A 8 -22.03 1.90 6.17
N TRP A 9 -21.68 0.63 5.94
CA TRP A 9 -21.54 -0.40 6.97
C TRP A 9 -20.41 -0.06 7.95
N MET A 10 -19.29 0.47 7.47
CA MET A 10 -18.19 0.97 8.30
C MET A 10 -18.63 2.14 9.17
N ARG A 11 -19.43 3.07 8.64
CA ARG A 11 -20.02 4.15 9.45
C ARG A 11 -20.95 3.61 10.53
N ILE A 12 -21.78 2.61 10.23
CA ILE A 12 -22.66 1.99 11.22
C ILE A 12 -21.83 1.21 12.26
N ALA A 13 -20.82 0.46 11.82
CA ALA A 13 -19.93 -0.31 12.69
C ALA A 13 -19.00 0.59 13.53
N SER A 14 -18.72 1.83 13.09
CA SER A 14 -17.92 2.80 13.86
C SER A 14 -18.54 3.16 15.21
N TRP A 15 -19.86 3.08 15.34
CA TRP A 15 -20.56 3.30 16.62
C TRP A 15 -20.29 2.18 17.63
N PHE A 16 -19.86 1.01 17.16
CA PHE A 16 -19.59 -0.18 17.98
C PHE A 16 -18.10 -0.53 18.04
N SER A 17 -17.22 0.22 17.37
CA SER A 17 -15.78 -0.05 17.34
C SER A 17 -14.95 1.25 17.28
N PRO A 18 -14.25 1.61 18.36
CA PRO A 18 -13.28 2.70 18.37
C PRO A 18 -12.16 2.54 17.32
N LYS A 19 -11.87 1.30 16.89
CA LYS A 19 -10.90 1.05 15.80
C LYS A 19 -11.44 1.59 14.47
N ILE A 20 -12.70 1.33 14.14
CA ILE A 20 -13.30 1.76 12.87
C ILE A 20 -13.49 3.27 12.84
N LEU A 21 -13.88 3.89 13.96
CA LEU A 21 -14.01 5.34 14.05
C LEU A 21 -12.66 6.03 13.78
N ARG A 22 -11.57 5.57 14.42
CA ARG A 22 -10.22 6.09 14.19
C ARG A 22 -9.76 5.91 12.76
N TRP A 23 -10.04 4.75 12.16
CA TRP A 23 -9.74 4.49 10.75
C TRP A 23 -10.47 5.44 9.79
N LEU A 24 -11.69 5.87 10.13
CA LEU A 24 -12.42 6.89 9.37
C LEU A 24 -11.85 8.29 9.61
N GLN A 25 -11.52 8.64 10.86
CA GLN A 25 -10.96 9.94 11.21
C GLN A 25 -9.58 10.17 10.57
N SER A 26 -8.72 9.14 10.51
CA SER A 26 -7.39 9.25 9.90
C SER A 26 -7.45 9.61 8.40
N ARG A 27 -8.57 9.33 7.74
CA ARG A 27 -8.84 9.63 6.32
C ARG A 27 -9.67 10.90 6.12
N LYS A 28 -9.96 11.65 7.18
CA LYS A 28 -10.63 12.94 7.05
C LYS A 28 -9.67 13.94 6.39
N ASP A 29 -10.20 14.72 5.46
CA ASP A 29 -9.49 15.80 4.76
C ASP A 29 -8.18 15.32 4.09
N TRP A 30 -8.18 14.07 3.62
CA TRP A 30 -6.99 13.43 3.04
C TRP A 30 -6.51 14.14 1.78
N ARG A 31 -7.40 14.78 1.01
CA ARG A 31 -7.04 15.51 -0.22
C ARG A 31 -6.23 16.74 0.13
N GLU A 32 -6.73 17.52 1.10
CA GLU A 32 -6.10 18.74 1.59
C GLU A 32 -4.73 18.42 2.19
N LYS A 33 -4.64 17.38 3.02
CA LYS A 33 -3.37 16.91 3.58
C LYS A 33 -2.40 16.45 2.50
N LEU A 34 -2.86 15.69 1.51
CA LEU A 34 -2.02 15.22 0.42
C LEU A 34 -1.50 16.36 -0.46
N VAL A 35 -2.34 17.36 -0.76
CA VAL A 35 -1.93 18.56 -1.49
C VAL A 35 -0.92 19.38 -0.69
N ALA A 36 -1.14 19.56 0.61
CA ALA A 36 -0.23 20.30 1.48
C ALA A 36 1.14 19.62 1.59
N GLY A 37 1.15 18.29 1.73
CA GLY A 37 2.38 17.51 1.81
C GLY A 37 3.09 17.32 0.45
N ARG A 38 2.49 17.70 -0.68
CA ARG A 38 3.05 17.47 -2.02
C ARG A 38 3.86 18.67 -2.53
N GLU A 39 5.13 18.44 -2.87
CA GLU A 39 5.99 19.47 -3.47
C GLU A 39 5.85 19.53 -5.00
N ALA A 40 5.06 20.48 -5.51
CA ALA A 40 4.69 20.57 -6.94
C ALA A 40 5.85 20.42 -7.97
N ASN A 41 7.08 20.81 -7.63
CA ASN A 41 8.23 20.82 -8.54
C ASN A 41 9.17 19.60 -8.42
N LYS A 42 8.84 18.61 -7.59
CA LYS A 42 9.67 17.39 -7.43
C LYS A 42 8.96 16.17 -7.99
N PRO A 43 9.65 15.23 -8.67
CA PRO A 43 9.06 13.91 -8.94
C PRO A 43 8.78 13.19 -7.62
N VAL A 44 7.78 12.31 -7.57
CA VAL A 44 7.43 11.57 -6.34
C VAL A 44 7.82 10.11 -6.46
N ILE A 45 8.45 9.62 -5.40
CA ILE A 45 8.50 8.21 -5.06
C ILE A 45 7.50 8.00 -3.93
N TRP A 46 6.48 7.19 -4.19
CA TRP A 46 5.45 6.89 -3.20
C TRP A 46 5.73 5.54 -2.56
N VAL A 47 5.78 5.50 -1.24
CA VAL A 47 5.88 4.26 -0.46
C VAL A 47 4.62 4.08 0.38
N HIS A 48 3.92 2.96 0.22
CA HIS A 48 2.77 2.61 1.02
C HIS A 48 3.11 1.48 1.99
N ILE A 49 2.86 1.70 3.28
CA ILE A 49 3.19 0.78 4.37
C ILE A 49 1.90 0.36 5.09
N PRO A 50 1.66 -0.94 5.36
CA PRO A 50 0.44 -1.42 6.01
C PRO A 50 0.10 -0.70 7.32
N SER A 51 1.10 -0.42 8.15
CA SER A 51 0.92 0.29 9.40
C SER A 51 2.13 1.14 9.73
N GLN A 52 1.89 2.26 10.40
CA GLN A 52 2.97 3.11 10.91
C GLN A 52 3.86 2.36 11.92
N THR A 53 3.31 1.42 12.68
CA THR A 53 4.05 0.67 13.71
C THR A 53 5.20 -0.16 13.14
N ILE A 54 5.11 -0.57 11.86
CA ILE A 54 6.13 -1.37 11.18
C ILE A 54 7.06 -0.53 10.32
N GLN A 55 6.86 0.79 10.21
CA GLN A 55 7.70 1.68 9.38
C GLN A 55 9.19 1.58 9.73
N SER A 56 9.52 1.42 11.01
CA SER A 56 10.91 1.29 11.48
C SER A 56 11.65 0.12 10.82
N GLN A 57 10.95 -0.97 10.50
CA GLN A 57 11.50 -2.13 9.79
C GLN A 57 11.93 -1.80 8.36
N TYR A 58 11.34 -0.76 7.77
CA TYR A 58 11.62 -0.27 6.41
C TYR A 58 12.51 0.98 6.40
N SER A 59 13.02 1.43 7.56
CA SER A 59 13.83 2.64 7.67
C SER A 59 15.03 2.65 6.72
N LEU A 60 15.74 1.52 6.60
CA LEU A 60 16.86 1.37 5.68
C LEU A 60 16.44 1.50 4.21
N LEU A 61 15.30 0.91 3.84
CA LEU A 61 14.74 1.05 2.48
C LEU A 61 14.43 2.53 2.17
N LEU A 62 13.76 3.22 3.09
CA LEU A 62 13.39 4.63 2.93
C LEU A 62 14.64 5.52 2.79
N GLN A 63 15.66 5.30 3.62
CA GLN A 63 16.94 6.03 3.54
C GLN A 63 17.65 5.77 2.22
N ASN A 64 17.70 4.51 1.76
CA ASN A 64 18.33 4.16 0.49
C ASN A 64 17.59 4.79 -0.71
N LEU A 65 16.26 4.87 -0.67
CA LEU A 65 15.48 5.56 -1.69
C LEU A 65 15.77 7.07 -1.71
N GLN A 66 15.84 7.72 -0.55
CA GLN A 66 16.19 9.14 -0.46
C GLN A 66 17.61 9.43 -1.00
N GLN A 67 18.57 8.56 -0.67
CA GLN A 67 19.95 8.69 -1.14
C GLN A 67 20.09 8.42 -2.64
N ALA A 68 19.40 7.41 -3.16
CA ALA A 68 19.42 7.07 -4.59
C ALA A 68 18.71 8.12 -5.46
N TYR A 69 17.68 8.78 -4.91
CA TYR A 69 16.85 9.75 -5.64
C TYR A 69 16.75 11.10 -4.90
N PRO A 70 17.86 11.84 -4.74
CA PRO A 70 17.90 13.05 -3.91
C PRO A 70 17.06 14.21 -4.45
N LYS A 71 16.65 14.15 -5.73
CA LYS A 71 15.77 15.14 -6.37
C LYS A 71 14.29 14.79 -6.27
N ALA A 72 13.97 13.54 -5.92
CA ALA A 72 12.60 13.09 -5.76
C ALA A 72 12.13 13.39 -4.33
N GLN A 73 10.86 13.73 -4.22
CA GLN A 73 10.16 13.72 -2.95
C GLN A 73 9.79 12.28 -2.61
N LEU A 74 10.17 11.82 -1.41
CA LEU A 74 9.67 10.57 -0.87
C LEU A 74 8.39 10.85 -0.09
N LEU A 75 7.25 10.33 -0.55
CA LEU A 75 5.97 10.44 0.15
C LEU A 75 5.57 9.09 0.71
N ILE A 76 5.20 9.05 1.99
CA ILE A 76 4.85 7.81 2.69
C ILE A 76 3.37 7.86 3.07
N SER A 77 2.65 6.76 2.81
CA SER A 77 1.28 6.60 3.28
C SER A 77 1.07 5.29 4.03
N TYR A 78 0.02 5.27 4.85
CA TYR A 78 -0.33 4.11 5.68
C TYR A 78 -1.76 3.65 5.45
N GLU A 79 -2.03 2.36 5.69
CA GLU A 79 -3.40 1.83 5.73
C GLU A 79 -3.97 1.91 7.15
N GLU A 80 -3.22 1.52 8.17
CA GLU A 80 -3.66 1.58 9.56
C GLU A 80 -2.86 2.59 10.40
N ALA A 81 -3.60 3.44 11.12
CA ALA A 81 -3.05 4.29 12.18
C ALA A 81 -2.75 3.44 13.44
N PRO A 82 -1.68 3.74 14.18
CA PRO A 82 -1.37 3.09 15.45
C PRO A 82 -2.44 3.39 16.51
N ALA A 83 -2.63 2.44 17.44
CA ALA A 83 -3.68 2.53 18.45
C ALA A 83 -3.42 3.59 19.53
N GLU A 84 -2.17 4.03 19.68
CA GLU A 84 -1.70 4.95 20.73
C GLU A 84 -1.55 6.39 20.22
N LEU A 85 -1.85 6.66 18.96
CA LEU A 85 -1.73 8.02 18.45
C LEU A 85 -2.87 8.91 18.92
N ASP A 86 -2.48 9.96 19.63
CA ASP A 86 -3.27 11.18 19.76
C ASP A 86 -3.31 11.89 18.40
N GLU A 87 -4.46 12.51 18.09
CA GLU A 87 -4.90 12.92 16.74
C GLU A 87 -4.00 13.96 16.01
N GLU A 88 -2.83 14.33 16.55
CA GLU A 88 -2.04 15.52 16.15
C GLU A 88 -0.58 15.25 15.73
N THR A 89 -0.18 14.03 15.37
CA THR A 89 1.22 13.81 14.91
C THR A 89 1.38 13.91 13.40
N GLU A 90 2.24 14.84 12.97
CA GLU A 90 2.92 15.01 11.67
C GLU A 90 2.06 14.83 10.39
N GLU A 91 2.61 15.21 9.24
CA GLU A 91 1.97 15.10 7.93
C GLU A 91 1.84 13.62 7.50
N LEU A 92 0.99 12.87 8.20
CA LEU A 92 0.68 11.48 7.89
C LEU A 92 -0.39 11.41 6.82
N HIS A 93 -0.09 10.68 5.74
CA HIS A 93 -1.05 10.39 4.69
C HIS A 93 -1.63 8.99 4.90
N TYR A 94 -2.96 8.90 4.97
CA TYR A 94 -3.66 7.61 5.00
C TYR A 94 -4.35 7.38 3.66
N LEU A 95 -4.24 6.17 3.13
CA LEU A 95 -4.85 5.82 1.84
C LEU A 95 -6.36 6.06 1.91
N PRO A 96 -6.99 6.75 0.93
CA PRO A 96 -8.41 6.99 0.98
C PRO A 96 -9.20 5.69 0.78
N LEU A 97 -10.52 5.75 1.03
CA LEU A 97 -11.41 4.67 0.64
C LEU A 97 -11.19 4.31 -0.83
N GLY A 98 -11.04 3.03 -1.14
CA GLY A 98 -10.84 2.49 -2.49
C GLY A 98 -12.05 2.64 -3.42
N THR A 99 -12.65 3.82 -3.50
CA THR A 99 -13.59 4.20 -4.55
C THR A 99 -12.81 4.66 -5.77
N ARG A 100 -13.39 4.53 -6.96
CA ARG A 100 -12.75 4.95 -8.21
C ARG A 100 -12.28 6.41 -8.17
N LYS A 101 -13.19 7.33 -7.81
CA LYS A 101 -12.89 8.76 -7.71
C LYS A 101 -11.76 9.07 -6.73
N ASN A 102 -11.72 8.42 -5.57
CA ASN A 102 -10.65 8.67 -4.60
C ASN A 102 -9.29 8.19 -5.11
N VAL A 103 -9.25 7.07 -5.82
CA VAL A 103 -8.03 6.51 -6.42
C VAL A 103 -7.53 7.42 -7.54
N GLU A 104 -8.43 7.88 -8.42
CA GLU A 104 -8.13 8.85 -9.47
C GLU A 104 -7.58 10.16 -8.84
N ASP A 105 -8.32 10.76 -7.90
CA ASP A 105 -7.90 11.98 -7.20
C ASP A 105 -6.54 11.79 -6.48
N TRP A 106 -6.30 10.65 -5.84
CA TRP A 106 -5.03 10.35 -5.17
C TRP A 106 -3.87 10.34 -6.17
N MET A 107 -4.03 9.65 -7.29
CA MET A 107 -2.99 9.55 -8.32
C MET A 107 -2.81 10.88 -9.08
N ASP A 108 -3.86 11.67 -9.25
CA ASP A 108 -3.82 13.00 -9.88
C ASP A 108 -3.13 14.05 -9.02
N ILE A 109 -3.31 13.98 -7.70
CA ILE A 109 -2.59 14.87 -6.75
C ILE A 109 -1.13 14.45 -6.62
N LEU A 110 -0.90 13.14 -6.46
CA LEU A 110 0.42 12.62 -6.13
C LEU A 110 1.37 12.60 -7.34
N LEU A 111 0.86 12.25 -8.52
CA LEU A 111 1.63 12.04 -9.75
C LEU A 111 2.94 11.24 -9.51
N PRO A 112 2.85 10.02 -8.96
CA PRO A 112 4.02 9.24 -8.63
C PRO A 112 4.76 8.77 -9.89
N THR A 113 6.08 8.86 -9.86
CA THR A 113 6.97 8.29 -10.88
C THR A 113 7.36 6.84 -10.59
N LEU A 114 7.23 6.44 -9.33
CA LEU A 114 7.50 5.09 -8.84
C LEU A 114 6.68 4.84 -7.58
N VAL A 115 6.13 3.64 -7.45
CA VAL A 115 5.39 3.21 -6.27
C VAL A 115 6.03 1.98 -5.65
N VAL A 116 6.20 2.00 -4.34
CA VAL A 116 6.61 0.86 -3.52
C VAL A 116 5.44 0.47 -2.62
N MET A 117 4.96 -0.76 -2.75
CA MET A 117 3.94 -1.33 -1.88
C MET A 117 4.59 -2.32 -0.92
N VAL A 118 4.40 -2.12 0.38
CA VAL A 118 4.82 -3.10 1.37
C VAL A 118 3.72 -4.15 1.54
N PHE A 119 4.10 -5.41 1.32
CA PHE A 119 3.22 -6.56 1.50
C PHE A 119 2.71 -6.64 2.97
N PRO A 120 1.46 -7.05 3.23
CA PRO A 120 0.46 -7.59 2.30
C PRO A 120 -0.51 -6.55 1.72
N GLU A 121 -0.31 -5.26 1.97
CA GLU A 121 -1.30 -4.24 1.58
C GLU A 121 -1.20 -3.92 0.09
N LEU A 122 -2.14 -4.50 -0.67
CA LEU A 122 -2.14 -4.47 -2.14
C LEU A 122 -3.52 -4.04 -2.68
N PRO A 123 -3.88 -2.74 -2.59
CA PRO A 123 -5.19 -2.27 -3.01
C PRO A 123 -5.37 -2.38 -4.53
N ASP A 124 -6.23 -3.31 -4.96
CA ASP A 124 -6.44 -3.63 -6.38
C ASP A 124 -6.69 -2.43 -7.29
N ARG A 125 -7.46 -1.45 -6.81
CA ARG A 125 -7.79 -0.27 -7.63
C ARG A 125 -6.58 0.63 -7.82
N ILE A 126 -5.78 0.82 -6.78
CA ILE A 126 -4.53 1.58 -6.89
C ILE A 126 -3.59 0.88 -7.86
N LEU A 127 -3.41 -0.44 -7.73
CA LEU A 127 -2.52 -1.21 -8.62
C LEU A 127 -2.97 -1.15 -10.08
N LYS A 128 -4.29 -1.20 -10.33
CA LYS A 128 -4.84 -1.02 -11.68
C LYS A 128 -4.60 0.39 -12.21
N GLU A 129 -4.85 1.41 -11.39
CA GLU A 129 -4.62 2.81 -11.77
C GLU A 129 -3.13 3.06 -12.08
N CYS A 130 -2.21 2.52 -11.28
CA CYS A 130 -0.78 2.56 -11.58
C CYS A 130 -0.47 1.91 -12.93
N LYS A 131 -1.03 0.72 -13.21
CA LYS A 131 -0.83 0.03 -14.49
C LYS A 131 -1.40 0.82 -15.67
N GLU A 132 -2.59 1.41 -15.52
CA GLU A 132 -3.24 2.23 -16.55
C GLU A 132 -2.44 3.51 -16.85
N ARG A 133 -1.76 4.06 -15.85
CA ARG A 133 -0.88 5.24 -15.96
C ARG A 133 0.58 4.90 -16.25
N GLU A 134 0.89 3.63 -16.48
CA GLU A 134 2.26 3.13 -16.71
C GLU A 134 3.26 3.48 -15.58
N VAL A 135 2.76 3.64 -14.35
CA VAL A 135 3.58 3.89 -13.17
C VAL A 135 4.14 2.56 -12.65
N PRO A 136 5.47 2.39 -12.56
CA PRO A 136 6.05 1.15 -12.09
C PRO A 136 5.75 0.91 -10.60
N VAL A 137 5.37 -0.32 -10.28
CA VAL A 137 5.02 -0.75 -8.91
C VAL A 137 5.96 -1.86 -8.46
N TYR A 138 6.64 -1.64 -7.35
CA TYR A 138 7.51 -2.62 -6.70
C TYR A 138 6.87 -3.09 -5.40
N VAL A 139 6.70 -4.40 -5.24
CA VAL A 139 6.18 -4.99 -3.99
C VAL A 139 7.36 -5.50 -3.16
N VAL A 140 7.43 -5.14 -1.89
CA VAL A 140 8.53 -5.51 -0.97
C VAL A 140 8.00 -6.12 0.33
N GLY A 141 8.89 -6.73 1.13
CA GLY A 141 8.53 -7.29 2.45
C GLY A 141 7.64 -8.53 2.34
N THR A 142 7.71 -9.24 1.22
CA THR A 142 6.82 -10.38 0.98
C THR A 142 7.35 -11.60 1.74
N ARG A 143 6.72 -11.91 2.87
CA ARG A 143 6.82 -13.19 3.58
C ARG A 143 5.45 -13.85 3.63
N LEU A 144 5.39 -15.13 3.27
CA LEU A 144 4.15 -15.93 3.31
C LEU A 144 4.40 -17.24 4.04
N GLU A 145 3.76 -17.40 5.19
CA GLU A 145 3.79 -18.65 5.94
C GLU A 145 2.77 -19.67 5.41
N LYS A 146 3.00 -20.96 5.66
CA LYS A 146 2.13 -22.04 5.15
C LYS A 146 0.66 -21.91 5.61
N GLY A 147 0.44 -21.34 6.80
CA GLY A 147 -0.88 -21.18 7.42
C GLY A 147 -1.55 -19.83 7.15
N ASP A 148 -0.94 -18.95 6.36
CA ASP A 148 -1.46 -17.60 6.14
C ASP A 148 -2.83 -17.63 5.45
N ALA A 149 -3.77 -16.81 5.92
CA ALA A 149 -5.11 -16.65 5.33
C ALA A 149 -5.03 -16.16 3.87
N LEU A 150 -3.95 -15.47 3.50
CA LEU A 150 -3.66 -15.08 2.11
C LEU A 150 -3.46 -16.29 1.19
N LEU A 151 -3.10 -17.46 1.74
CA LEU A 151 -3.02 -18.73 1.02
C LEU A 151 -4.35 -19.52 1.05
N SER A 152 -5.47 -18.93 1.47
CA SER A 152 -6.80 -19.50 1.21
C SER A 152 -7.14 -19.49 -0.30
N LEU A 153 -8.19 -20.19 -0.72
CA LEU A 153 -8.60 -20.19 -2.14
C LEU A 153 -8.93 -18.77 -2.65
N ALA A 154 -9.68 -18.00 -1.86
CA ALA A 154 -10.01 -16.62 -2.19
C ALA A 154 -8.77 -15.72 -2.12
N GLY A 155 -7.95 -15.87 -1.08
CA GLY A 155 -6.70 -15.12 -0.91
C GLY A 155 -5.72 -15.34 -2.06
N ARG A 156 -5.50 -16.58 -2.51
CA ARG A 156 -4.63 -16.89 -3.66
C ARG A 156 -5.09 -16.24 -4.95
N ARG A 157 -6.41 -16.22 -5.19
CA ARG A 157 -6.98 -15.57 -6.38
C ARG A 157 -6.74 -14.06 -6.33
N GLN A 158 -6.95 -13.46 -5.17
CA GLN A 158 -6.73 -12.04 -4.94
C GLN A 158 -5.24 -11.69 -5.09
N LEU A 159 -4.34 -12.40 -4.40
CA LEU A 159 -2.90 -12.22 -4.50
C LEU A 159 -2.40 -12.34 -5.95
N ARG A 160 -2.84 -13.35 -6.70
CA ARG A 160 -2.45 -13.48 -8.11
C ARG A 160 -2.86 -12.25 -8.91
N LYS A 161 -4.10 -11.80 -8.73
CA LYS A 161 -4.63 -10.63 -9.42
C LYS A 161 -3.83 -9.37 -9.07
N SER A 162 -3.54 -9.13 -7.80
CA SER A 162 -2.82 -7.93 -7.36
C SER A 162 -1.34 -7.99 -7.77
N LEU A 163 -0.63 -9.08 -7.50
CA LEU A 163 0.80 -9.22 -7.78
C LEU A 163 1.12 -9.24 -9.28
N SER A 164 0.22 -9.73 -10.13
CA SER A 164 0.38 -9.67 -11.60
C SER A 164 0.28 -8.25 -12.19
N LEU A 165 -0.12 -7.27 -11.39
CA LEU A 165 -0.11 -5.85 -11.76
C LEU A 165 1.20 -5.16 -11.35
N ALA A 166 2.03 -5.80 -10.53
CA ALA A 166 3.32 -5.25 -10.11
C ALA A 166 4.35 -5.38 -11.24
N THR A 167 5.28 -4.44 -11.28
CA THR A 167 6.48 -4.49 -12.13
C THR A 167 7.45 -5.56 -11.63
N ARG A 168 7.67 -5.62 -10.32
CA ARG A 168 8.47 -6.65 -9.66
C ARG A 168 7.98 -6.90 -8.23
N VAL A 169 8.12 -8.14 -7.79
CA VAL A 169 7.84 -8.59 -6.43
C VAL A 169 9.15 -9.06 -5.79
N PHE A 170 9.52 -8.46 -4.66
CA PHE A 170 10.66 -8.87 -3.86
C PHE A 170 10.17 -9.66 -2.65
N VAL A 171 10.72 -10.86 -2.49
CA VAL A 171 10.39 -11.78 -1.39
C VAL A 171 11.59 -11.99 -0.48
N GLU A 172 11.32 -12.20 0.81
CA GLU A 172 12.36 -12.31 1.83
C GLU A 172 13.06 -13.67 1.85
N ASP A 173 12.39 -14.73 1.39
CA ASP A 173 12.91 -16.08 1.45
C ASP A 173 12.43 -16.95 0.27
N GLN A 174 13.23 -17.96 -0.04
CA GLN A 174 12.96 -18.92 -1.12
C GLN A 174 11.64 -19.69 -0.92
N ASP A 175 11.29 -19.90 0.34
CA ASP A 175 10.12 -20.65 0.77
C ASP A 175 8.82 -19.90 0.39
N THR A 176 8.84 -18.57 0.52
CA THR A 176 7.80 -17.64 0.10
C THR A 176 7.68 -17.60 -1.42
N ALA A 177 8.81 -17.50 -2.14
CA ALA A 177 8.82 -17.62 -3.61
C ALA A 177 8.11 -18.91 -4.06
N GLN A 178 8.49 -20.05 -3.46
CA GLN A 178 7.92 -21.36 -3.80
C GLN A 178 6.41 -21.43 -3.55
N ARG A 179 5.90 -20.75 -2.50
CA ARG A 179 4.45 -20.64 -2.25
C ARG A 179 3.76 -19.78 -3.31
N LEU A 180 4.36 -18.65 -3.70
CA LEU A 180 3.83 -17.81 -4.77
C LEU A 180 3.74 -18.55 -6.10
N TYR A 181 4.77 -19.31 -6.48
CA TYR A 181 4.78 -20.06 -7.75
C TYR A 181 3.76 -21.21 -7.73
N ASN A 182 3.75 -22.02 -6.67
CA ASN A 182 2.96 -23.26 -6.67
C ASN A 182 1.50 -23.05 -6.28
N LYS A 183 1.24 -22.17 -5.31
CA LYS A 183 -0.11 -21.95 -4.77
C LYS A 183 -0.78 -20.76 -5.42
N VAL A 184 -0.06 -19.64 -5.53
CA VAL A 184 -0.57 -18.41 -6.13
C VAL A 184 -0.43 -18.45 -7.66
N ARG A 185 0.39 -19.33 -8.25
CA ARG A 185 0.64 -19.36 -9.71
C ARG A 185 1.11 -18.00 -10.24
N LEU A 186 1.98 -17.34 -9.49
CA LEU A 186 2.67 -16.13 -9.94
C LEU A 186 3.78 -16.53 -10.93
N ASP A 187 4.01 -15.69 -11.93
CA ASP A 187 5.13 -15.84 -12.85
C ASP A 187 6.46 -15.66 -12.10
N GLU A 188 7.38 -16.61 -12.24
CA GLU A 188 8.72 -16.58 -11.66
C GLU A 188 9.51 -15.36 -12.17
N ALA A 189 9.26 -14.94 -13.42
CA ALA A 189 9.90 -13.78 -14.01
C ALA A 189 9.51 -12.45 -13.33
N LEU A 190 8.44 -12.41 -12.53
CA LEU A 190 8.03 -11.23 -11.76
C LEU A 190 8.64 -11.19 -10.36
N CYS A 191 9.24 -12.29 -9.90
CA CYS A 191 9.65 -12.45 -8.51
C CYS A 191 11.18 -12.45 -8.36
N THR A 192 11.69 -11.85 -7.30
CA THR A 192 13.11 -11.86 -6.94
C THR A 192 13.24 -12.11 -5.45
N VAL A 193 14.06 -13.09 -5.07
CA VAL A 193 14.40 -13.37 -3.68
C VAL A 193 15.55 -12.45 -3.27
N VAL A 194 15.39 -11.73 -2.15
CA VAL A 194 16.37 -10.73 -1.67
C VAL A 194 16.97 -11.06 -0.30
N GLY A 195 16.49 -12.11 0.37
CA GLY A 195 17.01 -12.58 1.65
C GLY A 195 17.24 -14.09 1.67
N ASP A 196 18.05 -14.53 2.63
CA ASP A 196 18.33 -15.92 3.00
C ASP A 196 18.18 -16.08 4.53
#